data_AF-A0A7X8IET1-F1
#
_entry.id   AF-A0A7X8IET1-F1
#
_cell.length_a   1.000
_cell.length_b   1.000
_cell.length_c   1.000
_cell.angle_alpha   90.00
_cell.angle_beta   90.00
_cell.angle_gamma   90.00
#
_symmetry.space_group_name_H-M   'P 1'
#
loop_
_entity.id
_entity.type
_entity.pdbx_description
1 polymer ?
#
loop_
_entity_poly.entity_id
_entity_poly.type
_entity_poly.pdbx_seq_one_letter_code
_entity_poly.pdbx_strand_id
1 'polypeptide(L)'
;VHLSDHYAQSHPDEDFAETFAVWLNPHARWRSKYRDWPVLKKLLYIDSLMGKIANTDPTVQPDTPAPWSAARMTSTLQAYYERKRKALGADFYGYYDNCLRRLFSTQRYGPPDMPAAQLLRTHRRLLVRQVAQWTEHRKYNIDQLVGRLIDRCEQLELYGRPNDLVGLTALLTAIAGRTFRPDRRVSR
;
A
#
# COMPACT_ATOMS: atom_id res chain seq x y z
N VAL A 1 -2.46 -1.32 -3.45
CA VAL A 1 -2.09 -0.39 -4.53
C VAL A 1 -3.40 0.06 -5.15
N HIS A 2 -3.91 1.23 -4.75
CA HIS A 2 -4.87 1.97 -5.58
C HIS A 2 -4.01 2.77 -6.57
N LEU A 3 -4.21 2.59 -7.87
CA LEU A 3 -3.56 3.43 -8.86
C LEU A 3 -4.10 4.85 -8.73
N SER A 4 -3.21 5.81 -8.45
CA SER A 4 -3.53 7.20 -8.16
C SER A 4 -3.65 8.07 -9.43
N ASP A 5 -4.29 7.57 -10.49
CA ASP A 5 -4.48 8.30 -11.75
C ASP A 5 -5.96 8.32 -12.20
N HIS A 6 -6.92 8.39 -11.29
CA HIS A 6 -8.35 8.46 -11.63
C HIS A 6 -8.87 7.32 -12.55
N TYR A 7 -8.10 6.26 -12.73
CA TYR A 7 -8.48 5.05 -13.48
C TYR A 7 -9.54 4.24 -12.71
N ALA A 8 -9.41 4.21 -11.39
CA ALA A 8 -10.23 3.45 -10.46
C ALA A 8 -11.69 3.95 -10.29
N GLN A 9 -12.18 4.86 -11.15
CA GLN A 9 -13.56 5.34 -11.09
C GLN A 9 -14.46 4.97 -12.28
N SER A 10 -13.98 4.36 -13.39
CA SER A 10 -14.86 4.21 -14.57
C SER A 10 -14.67 3.01 -15.52
N HIS A 11 -13.88 1.96 -15.22
CA HIS A 11 -13.87 0.78 -16.11
C HIS A 11 -14.69 -0.38 -15.53
N PRO A 12 -15.84 -0.76 -16.13
CA PRO A 12 -16.69 -1.84 -15.63
C PRO A 12 -15.94 -3.18 -15.53
N ASP A 13 -14.96 -3.41 -16.40
CA ASP A 13 -14.13 -4.62 -16.38
C ASP A 13 -13.22 -4.69 -15.14
N GLU A 14 -12.74 -3.57 -14.62
CA GLU A 14 -11.88 -3.53 -13.44
C GLU A 14 -12.69 -3.79 -12.15
N ASP A 15 -13.86 -3.16 -12.01
CA ASP A 15 -14.80 -3.42 -10.91
C ASP A 15 -15.30 -4.87 -10.93
N PHE A 16 -15.54 -5.43 -12.12
CA PHE A 16 -15.81 -6.87 -12.27
C PHE A 16 -14.62 -7.72 -11.81
N ALA A 17 -13.40 -7.41 -12.25
CA ALA A 17 -12.19 -8.15 -11.88
C ALA A 17 -11.94 -8.12 -10.37
N GLU A 18 -12.12 -6.98 -9.71
CA GLU A 18 -12.01 -6.86 -8.26
C GLU A 18 -13.06 -7.71 -7.54
N THR A 19 -14.33 -7.62 -7.96
CA THR A 19 -15.42 -8.41 -7.39
C THR A 19 -15.17 -9.91 -7.60
N PHE A 20 -14.71 -10.30 -8.79
CA PHE A 20 -14.37 -11.68 -9.13
C PHE A 20 -13.22 -12.20 -8.28
N ALA A 21 -12.16 -11.41 -8.08
CA ALA A 21 -11.02 -11.80 -7.24
C ALA A 21 -11.43 -12.01 -5.77
N VAL A 22 -12.34 -11.19 -5.24
CA VAL A 22 -12.91 -11.37 -3.89
C VAL A 22 -13.73 -12.65 -3.80
N TRP A 23 -14.56 -12.94 -4.81
CA TRP A 23 -15.39 -14.15 -4.85
C TRP A 23 -14.56 -15.43 -5.03
N LEU A 24 -13.52 -15.38 -5.89
CA LEU A 24 -12.68 -16.54 -6.26
C LEU A 24 -11.87 -17.10 -5.09
N ASN A 25 -11.58 -16.28 -4.08
CA ASN A 25 -10.79 -16.72 -2.92
C ASN A 25 -11.61 -17.62 -1.98
N PRO A 26 -11.31 -18.94 -1.89
CA PRO A 26 -12.11 -19.88 -1.10
C PRO A 26 -12.02 -19.64 0.42
N HIS A 27 -11.00 -18.92 0.87
CA HIS A 27 -10.82 -18.57 2.29
C HIS A 27 -11.58 -17.29 2.67
N ALA A 28 -12.06 -16.52 1.70
CA ALA A 28 -12.76 -15.28 1.95
C ALA A 28 -14.20 -15.58 2.42
N ARG A 29 -14.51 -15.29 3.70
CA ARG A 29 -15.89 -15.31 4.24
C ARG A 29 -16.68 -14.08 3.79
N TRP A 30 -16.71 -13.80 2.49
CA TRP A 30 -17.23 -12.56 1.92
C TRP A 30 -18.71 -12.33 2.21
N ARG A 31 -19.53 -13.40 2.30
CA ARG A 31 -20.96 -13.33 2.67
C ARG A 31 -21.17 -12.73 4.06
N SER A 32 -20.31 -13.07 5.01
CA SER A 32 -20.37 -12.51 6.37
C SER A 32 -19.70 -11.15 6.43
N LYS A 33 -18.57 -10.97 5.74
CA LYS A 33 -17.77 -9.75 5.76
C LYS A 33 -18.51 -8.55 5.17
N TYR A 34 -19.29 -8.76 4.11
CA TYR A 34 -19.97 -7.69 3.36
C TYR A 34 -21.49 -7.70 3.51
N ARG A 35 -22.03 -8.33 4.57
CA ARG A 35 -23.48 -8.54 4.75
C ARG A 35 -24.31 -7.27 4.57
N ASP A 36 -23.84 -6.16 5.14
CA ASP A 36 -24.57 -4.88 5.17
C ASP A 36 -24.10 -3.92 4.07
N TRP A 37 -23.27 -4.39 3.13
CA TRP A 37 -22.66 -3.57 2.10
C TRP A 37 -23.31 -3.81 0.73
N PRO A 38 -23.53 -2.78 -0.11
CA PRO A 38 -24.12 -2.93 -1.45
C PRO A 38 -23.37 -3.91 -2.36
N VAL A 39 -22.06 -4.09 -2.15
CA VAL A 39 -21.19 -5.02 -2.91
C VAL A 39 -21.66 -6.48 -2.82
N LEU A 40 -22.39 -6.86 -1.76
CA LEU A 40 -22.92 -8.21 -1.61
C LEU A 40 -23.79 -8.62 -2.79
N LYS A 41 -24.54 -7.69 -3.38
CA LYS A 41 -25.37 -7.95 -4.56
C LYS A 41 -24.51 -8.38 -5.76
N LYS A 42 -23.37 -7.72 -5.97
CA LYS A 42 -22.42 -8.08 -7.04
C LYS A 42 -21.79 -9.45 -6.79
N LEU A 43 -21.40 -9.72 -5.54
CA LEU A 43 -20.81 -11.02 -5.17
C LEU A 43 -21.81 -12.18 -5.35
N LEU A 44 -23.07 -11.99 -4.95
CA LEU A 44 -24.13 -12.97 -5.20
C LEU A 44 -24.43 -13.16 -6.69
N TYR A 45 -24.36 -12.07 -7.48
CA TYR A 45 -24.48 -12.16 -8.92
C TYR A 45 -23.36 -12.99 -9.54
N ILE A 46 -22.09 -12.74 -9.18
CA ILE A 46 -20.96 -13.53 -9.66
C ILE A 46 -21.10 -15.00 -9.23
N ASP A 47 -21.49 -15.26 -7.99
CA ASP A 47 -21.70 -16.62 -7.48
C ASP A 47 -22.74 -17.40 -8.30
N SER A 48 -23.88 -16.76 -8.60
CA SER A 48 -24.90 -17.35 -9.47
C SER A 48 -24.42 -17.50 -10.92
N LEU A 49 -23.74 -16.49 -11.46
CA LEU A 49 -23.23 -16.49 -12.83
C LEU A 49 -22.21 -17.61 -13.04
N MET A 50 -21.24 -17.73 -12.14
CA MET A 50 -20.19 -18.75 -12.20
C MET A 50 -20.78 -20.15 -12.05
N GLY A 51 -21.77 -20.33 -11.18
CA GLY A 51 -22.52 -21.59 -11.09
C GLY A 51 -23.21 -22.00 -12.39
N LYS A 52 -23.70 -21.03 -13.17
CA LYS A 52 -24.35 -21.29 -14.48
C LYS A 52 -23.35 -21.66 -15.57
N ILE A 53 -22.18 -21.03 -15.58
CA ILE A 53 -21.20 -21.18 -16.68
C ILE A 53 -20.08 -22.18 -16.38
N ALA A 54 -19.93 -22.67 -15.14
CA ALA A 54 -18.82 -23.53 -14.73
C ALA A 54 -18.64 -24.80 -15.57
N ASN A 55 -19.75 -25.37 -16.08
CA ASN A 55 -19.75 -26.57 -16.91
C ASN A 55 -20.04 -26.28 -18.39
N THR A 56 -19.91 -25.02 -18.82
CA THR A 56 -20.09 -24.62 -20.22
C THR A 56 -18.73 -24.33 -20.83
N ASP A 57 -18.43 -24.99 -21.94
CA ASP A 57 -17.20 -24.71 -22.67
C ASP A 57 -17.23 -23.28 -23.23
N PRO A 58 -16.09 -22.56 -23.20
CA PRO A 58 -16.01 -21.22 -23.75
C PRO A 58 -16.29 -21.25 -25.26
N THR A 59 -17.20 -20.39 -25.73
CA THR A 59 -17.60 -20.30 -27.14
C THR A 59 -16.45 -19.91 -28.06
N VAL A 60 -15.46 -19.19 -27.54
CA VAL A 60 -14.26 -18.77 -28.27
C VAL A 60 -13.06 -19.44 -27.64
N GLN A 61 -12.47 -20.40 -28.36
CA GLN A 61 -11.18 -20.97 -28.01
C GLN A 61 -10.12 -20.40 -28.96
N PRO A 62 -9.10 -19.70 -28.46
CA PRO A 62 -8.06 -19.16 -29.32
C PRO A 62 -7.14 -20.28 -29.82
N ASP A 63 -6.88 -20.34 -31.12
CA ASP A 63 -5.99 -21.34 -31.76
C ASP A 63 -4.55 -21.26 -31.24
N THR A 64 -4.14 -20.10 -30.72
CA THR A 64 -2.83 -19.87 -30.13
C THR A 64 -2.95 -19.12 -28.81
N PRO A 65 -2.02 -19.34 -27.84
CA PRO A 65 -2.03 -18.60 -26.59
C PRO A 65 -1.92 -17.10 -26.86
N ALA A 66 -2.94 -16.35 -26.44
CA ALA A 66 -2.99 -14.90 -26.63
C ALA A 66 -1.70 -14.21 -26.14
N PRO A 67 -1.28 -13.09 -26.74
CA PRO A 67 -0.08 -12.36 -26.32
C PRO A 67 -0.07 -12.00 -24.83
N TRP A 68 -1.25 -11.73 -24.27
CA TRP A 68 -1.49 -11.39 -22.86
C TRP A 68 -1.76 -12.61 -21.96
N SER A 69 -1.54 -13.84 -22.44
CA SER A 69 -1.73 -15.04 -21.64
C SER A 69 -0.84 -15.03 -20.40
N ALA A 70 -1.44 -15.32 -19.24
CA ALA A 70 -0.72 -15.42 -17.97
C ALA A 70 0.43 -16.46 -18.02
N ALA A 71 0.27 -17.52 -18.83
CA ALA A 71 1.30 -18.54 -19.03
C ALA A 71 2.58 -17.99 -19.70
N ARG A 72 2.50 -16.82 -20.37
CA ARG A 72 3.64 -16.14 -21.00
C ARG A 72 4.32 -15.14 -20.08
N MET A 73 3.83 -14.94 -18.85
CA MET A 73 4.43 -14.01 -17.90
C MET A 73 5.82 -14.51 -17.45
N THR A 74 6.86 -13.77 -17.81
CA THR A 74 8.25 -14.07 -17.41
C THR A 74 8.66 -13.42 -16.08
N SER A 75 7.78 -12.60 -15.50
CA SER A 75 8.04 -11.92 -14.25
C SER A 75 6.93 -12.22 -13.25
N THR A 76 7.36 -12.55 -12.03
CA THR A 76 6.44 -12.60 -10.89
C THR A 76 6.00 -11.18 -10.52
N LEU A 77 4.84 -11.08 -9.85
CA LEU A 77 4.35 -9.83 -9.28
C LEU A 77 5.35 -9.25 -8.26
N GLN A 78 5.99 -10.13 -7.48
CA GLN A 78 7.05 -9.75 -6.54
C GLN A 78 8.24 -9.09 -7.27
N ALA A 79 8.75 -9.72 -8.33
CA ALA A 79 9.88 -9.18 -9.11
C ALA A 79 9.52 -7.84 -9.77
N TYR A 80 8.28 -7.67 -10.23
CA TYR A 80 7.78 -6.40 -10.73
C TYR A 80 7.83 -5.30 -9.66
N TYR A 81 7.29 -5.56 -8.47
CA TYR A 81 7.31 -4.58 -7.38
C TYR A 81 8.73 -4.29 -6.86
N GLU A 82 9.62 -5.29 -6.84
CA GLU A 82 11.03 -5.08 -6.51
C GLU A 82 11.73 -4.15 -7.51
N ARG A 83 11.51 -4.34 -8.81
CA ARG A 83 12.02 -3.43 -9.85
C ARG A 83 11.45 -2.03 -9.68
N LYS A 84 10.13 -1.90 -9.47
CA LYS A 84 9.46 -0.60 -9.27
C LYS A 84 9.98 0.12 -8.02
N ARG A 85 10.23 -0.61 -6.94
CA ARG A 85 10.86 -0.11 -5.70
C ARG A 85 12.30 0.33 -5.91
N LYS A 86 13.08 -0.38 -6.71
CA LYS A 86 14.45 0.01 -7.06
C LYS A 86 14.50 1.24 -7.96
N ALA A 87 13.59 1.36 -8.92
CA ALA A 87 13.53 2.48 -9.86
C ALA A 87 13.02 3.77 -9.21
N LEU A 88 11.99 3.71 -8.38
CA LEU A 88 11.38 4.87 -7.73
C LEU A 88 11.96 5.18 -6.34
N GLY A 89 12.73 4.26 -5.75
CA GLY A 89 13.40 4.47 -4.46
C GLY A 89 12.45 4.93 -3.35
N ALA A 90 12.81 6.03 -2.69
CA ALA A 90 12.03 6.65 -1.61
C ALA A 90 10.63 7.15 -2.05
N ASP A 91 10.41 7.33 -3.34
CA ASP A 91 9.11 7.73 -3.90
C ASP A 91 8.23 6.53 -4.23
N PHE A 92 8.75 5.30 -4.11
CA PHE A 92 7.94 4.10 -4.23
C PHE A 92 6.96 3.97 -3.05
N TYR A 93 5.69 3.75 -3.39
CA TYR A 93 4.65 3.51 -2.42
C TYR A 93 4.93 2.25 -1.57
N GLY A 94 5.11 2.44 -0.26
CA GLY A 94 5.42 1.36 0.67
C GLY A 94 6.91 1.03 0.85
N TYR A 95 7.81 1.86 0.32
CA TYR A 95 9.26 1.70 0.52
C TYR A 95 9.65 1.57 2.01
N TYR A 96 8.98 2.31 2.89
CA TYR A 96 9.25 2.34 4.32
C TYR A 96 8.40 1.37 5.16
N ASP A 97 7.52 0.57 4.56
CA ASP A 97 6.57 -0.26 5.30
C ASP A 97 7.25 -1.25 6.24
N ASN A 98 8.34 -1.86 5.79
CA ASN A 98 9.11 -2.80 6.62
C ASN A 98 9.76 -2.10 7.82
N CYS A 99 10.21 -0.85 7.66
CA CYS A 99 10.73 -0.05 8.77
C CYS A 99 9.61 0.29 9.75
N LEU A 100 8.44 0.69 9.24
CA LEU A 100 7.27 1.01 10.07
C LEU A 100 6.76 -0.23 10.83
N ARG A 101 6.70 -1.41 10.21
CA ARG A 101 6.32 -2.69 10.86
C ARG A 101 7.35 -3.18 11.88
N ARG A 102 8.59 -2.72 11.80
CA ARG A 102 9.62 -3.01 12.84
C ARG A 102 9.52 -2.05 14.02
N LEU A 103 9.05 -0.82 13.77
CA LEU A 103 8.92 0.21 14.78
C LEU A 103 7.58 0.12 15.53
N PHE A 104 6.51 -0.24 14.84
CA PHE A 104 5.14 -0.29 15.34
C PHE A 104 4.55 -1.69 15.24
N SER A 105 3.51 -1.96 16.01
CA SER A 105 2.81 -3.25 16.05
C SER A 105 1.55 -3.24 15.17
N THR A 106 1.23 -4.37 14.53
CA THR A 106 -0.08 -4.58 13.88
C THR A 106 -1.15 -5.05 14.87
N GLN A 107 -0.76 -5.38 16.10
CA GLN A 107 -1.65 -5.80 17.18
C GLN A 107 -1.75 -4.70 18.23
N ARG A 108 -2.98 -4.50 18.72
CA ARG A 108 -3.25 -3.66 19.88
C ARG A 108 -3.23 -4.54 21.13
N TYR A 109 -2.32 -4.27 22.06
CA TYR A 109 -2.16 -5.01 23.31
C TYR A 109 -2.89 -4.36 24.50
N GLY A 110 -3.47 -3.18 24.29
CA GLY A 110 -4.22 -2.42 25.31
C GLY A 110 -3.61 -1.05 25.56
N PRO A 111 -4.20 -0.22 26.43
CA PRO A 111 -3.59 1.05 26.83
C PRO A 111 -2.15 0.83 27.33
N PRO A 112 -1.16 1.64 26.93
CA PRO A 112 -1.28 2.94 26.26
C PRO A 112 -1.15 2.90 24.72
N ASP A 113 -1.46 1.79 24.06
CA ASP A 113 -1.38 1.68 22.60
C ASP A 113 -2.39 2.61 21.90
N MET A 114 -1.90 3.36 20.93
CA MET A 114 -2.70 4.26 20.08
C MET A 114 -2.36 4.04 18.61
N PRO A 115 -3.23 4.43 17.67
CA PRO A 115 -2.90 4.39 16.26
C PRO A 115 -1.58 5.14 15.97
N ALA A 116 -0.63 4.48 15.30
CA ALA A 116 0.68 5.06 15.01
C ALA A 116 0.55 6.35 14.19
N ALA A 117 -0.42 6.41 13.27
CA ALA A 117 -0.74 7.62 12.53
C ALA A 117 -1.15 8.79 13.45
N GLN A 118 -1.91 8.51 14.51
CA GLN A 118 -2.28 9.51 15.51
C GLN A 118 -1.07 9.97 16.34
N LEU A 119 -0.18 9.06 16.70
CA LEU A 119 1.09 9.40 17.36
C LEU A 119 1.92 10.34 16.48
N LEU A 120 2.10 10.00 15.20
CA LEU A 120 2.84 10.85 14.24
C LEU A 120 2.17 12.22 14.06
N ARG A 121 0.83 12.29 13.92
CA ARG A 121 0.10 13.56 13.79
C ARG A 121 0.27 14.45 15.01
N THR A 122 0.12 13.88 16.21
CA THR A 122 0.27 14.60 17.49
C THR A 122 1.66 15.20 17.62
N HIS A 123 2.70 14.46 17.24
CA HIS A 123 4.09 14.90 17.39
C HIS A 123 4.72 15.47 16.11
N ARG A 124 3.94 15.69 15.04
CA ARG A 124 4.43 16.10 13.70
C ARG A 124 5.36 17.31 13.75
N ARG A 125 4.93 18.39 14.42
CA ARG A 125 5.72 19.63 14.52
C ARG A 125 7.06 19.41 15.24
N LEU A 126 7.06 18.59 16.29
CA LEU A 126 8.26 18.25 17.05
C LEU A 126 9.22 17.41 16.19
N LEU A 127 8.72 16.37 15.53
CA LEU A 127 9.49 15.49 14.65
C LEU A 127 10.13 16.27 13.51
N VAL A 128 9.36 17.11 12.81
CA VAL A 128 9.88 17.94 11.70
C VAL A 128 10.97 18.88 12.20
N ARG A 129 10.77 19.54 13.35
CA ARG A 129 11.76 20.46 13.92
C ARG A 129 13.06 19.72 14.29
N GLN A 130 12.95 18.61 15.02
CA GLN A 130 14.10 17.84 15.49
C GLN A 130 14.89 17.27 14.32
N VAL A 131 14.22 16.62 13.38
CA VAL A 131 14.89 16.00 12.23
C VAL A 131 15.53 17.07 11.34
N ALA A 132 14.85 18.19 11.05
CA ALA A 132 15.42 19.26 10.23
C ALA A 132 16.65 19.92 10.88
N GLN A 133 16.70 19.98 12.22
CA GLN A 133 17.87 20.51 12.94
C GLN A 133 19.13 19.67 12.68
N TRP A 134 19.00 18.36 12.50
CA TRP A 134 20.14 17.44 12.38
C TRP A 134 20.44 16.97 10.95
N THR A 135 19.59 17.29 9.95
CA THR A 135 19.67 16.69 8.61
C THR A 135 19.93 17.67 7.47
N GLU A 136 20.19 18.95 7.75
CA GLU A 136 20.36 20.06 6.76
C GLU A 136 19.21 20.20 5.73
N HIS A 137 18.13 19.43 5.88
CA HIS A 137 16.99 19.45 4.98
C HIS A 137 16.00 20.54 5.33
N ARG A 138 15.34 21.04 4.29
CA ARG A 138 14.23 21.97 4.45
C ARG A 138 13.11 21.29 5.23
N LYS A 139 12.55 22.00 6.23
CA LYS A 139 11.41 21.54 7.04
C LYS A 139 10.25 21.01 6.18
N TYR A 140 10.00 21.64 5.03
CA TYR A 140 9.00 21.21 4.07
C TYR A 140 9.21 19.76 3.57
N ASN A 141 10.44 19.37 3.23
CA ASN A 141 10.72 18.03 2.73
C ASN A 141 10.51 16.98 3.82
N ILE A 142 10.91 17.30 5.06
CA ILE A 142 10.69 16.43 6.21
C ILE A 142 9.20 16.34 6.54
N ASP A 143 8.46 17.45 6.46
CA ASP A 143 7.02 17.47 6.68
C ASP A 143 6.27 16.61 5.64
N GLN A 144 6.67 16.67 4.36
CA GLN A 144 6.17 15.79 3.31
C GLN A 144 6.47 14.32 3.59
N LEU A 145 7.71 14.00 4.03
CA LEU A 145 8.07 12.65 4.43
C LEU A 145 7.20 12.15 5.60
N VAL A 146 7.03 12.97 6.65
CA VAL A 146 6.18 12.63 7.80
C VAL A 146 4.73 12.43 7.35
N GLY A 147 4.22 13.26 6.44
CA GLY A 147 2.92 13.08 5.80
C GLY A 147 2.77 11.70 5.15
N ARG A 148 3.72 11.34 4.28
CA ARG A 148 3.73 10.01 3.65
C ARG A 148 3.75 8.87 4.67
N LEU A 149 4.55 8.99 5.74
CA LEU A 149 4.61 7.95 6.78
C LEU A 149 3.30 7.85 7.59
N ILE A 150 2.61 8.97 7.85
CA ILE A 150 1.27 8.96 8.47
C ILE A 150 0.31 8.14 7.61
N ASP A 151 0.24 8.42 6.31
CA ASP A 151 -0.66 7.72 5.40
C ASP A 151 -0.35 6.22 5.34
N ARG A 152 0.95 5.85 5.35
CA ARG A 152 1.37 4.45 5.42
C ARG A 152 0.97 3.80 6.75
N CYS A 153 1.15 4.47 7.88
CA CYS A 153 0.74 3.94 9.18
C CYS A 153 -0.77 3.68 9.27
N GLU A 154 -1.60 4.52 8.65
CA GLU A 154 -3.05 4.29 8.58
C GLU A 154 -3.39 3.06 7.76
N GLN A 155 -2.83 2.95 6.55
CA GLN A 155 -3.14 1.82 5.66
C GLN A 155 -2.61 0.47 6.15
N LEU A 156 -1.54 0.49 6.93
CA LEU A 156 -0.96 -0.70 7.55
C LEU A 156 -1.63 -1.04 8.89
N GLU A 157 -2.58 -0.21 9.36
CA GLU A 157 -3.28 -0.35 10.64
C GLU A 157 -2.31 -0.55 11.82
N LEU A 158 -1.28 0.29 11.87
CA LEU A 158 -0.22 0.18 12.88
C LEU A 158 -0.59 0.91 14.18
N TYR A 159 -0.14 0.33 15.29
CA TYR A 159 -0.28 0.84 16.65
C TYR A 159 1.10 1.11 17.25
N GLY A 160 1.23 2.24 17.93
CA GLY A 160 2.44 2.64 18.61
C GLY A 160 2.15 3.14 20.03
N ARG A 161 3.23 3.27 20.80
CA ARG A 161 3.26 3.82 22.15
C ARG A 161 4.05 5.13 22.17
N PRO A 162 3.86 5.98 23.18
CA PRO A 162 4.65 7.21 23.33
C PRO A 162 6.17 6.98 23.33
N ASN A 163 6.66 5.84 23.85
CA ASN A 163 8.09 5.51 23.85
C ASN A 163 8.66 5.24 22.44
N ASP A 164 7.81 4.92 21.46
CA ASP A 164 8.25 4.66 20.09
C ASP A 164 8.71 5.94 19.37
N LEU A 165 8.46 7.12 19.96
CA LEU A 165 8.91 8.41 19.42
C LEU A 165 10.43 8.49 19.24
N VAL A 166 11.20 7.84 20.11
CA VAL A 166 12.66 7.81 19.99
C VAL A 166 13.07 7.03 18.75
N GLY A 167 12.49 5.83 18.56
CA GLY A 167 12.72 5.01 17.38
C GLY A 167 12.22 5.67 16.10
N LEU A 168 11.09 6.37 16.16
CA LEU A 168 10.53 7.15 15.05
C LEU A 168 11.46 8.30 14.64
N THR A 169 11.99 9.04 15.61
CA THR A 169 12.92 10.14 15.34
C THR A 169 14.21 9.59 14.73
N ALA A 170 14.74 8.49 15.26
CA ALA A 170 15.92 7.82 14.70
C ALA A 170 15.67 7.34 13.26
N LEU A 171 14.50 6.75 12.99
CA LEU A 171 14.10 6.32 11.66
C LEU A 171 14.02 7.51 10.70
N LEU A 172 13.33 8.58 11.07
CA LEU A 172 13.20 9.78 10.25
C LEU A 172 14.55 10.43 9.95
N THR A 173 15.43 10.52 10.94
CA THR A 173 16.79 11.04 10.78
C THR A 173 17.63 10.14 9.87
N ALA A 174 17.51 8.82 10.00
CA ALA A 174 18.22 7.86 9.14
C ALA A 174 17.71 7.90 7.69
N ILE A 175 16.40 8.08 7.50
CA ILE A 175 15.80 8.27 6.18
C ILE A 175 16.35 9.56 5.57
N ALA A 176 16.15 10.69 6.26
CA ALA A 176 16.65 11.99 5.85
C ALA A 176 18.15 11.94 5.48
N GLY A 177 19.00 11.42 6.35
CA GLY A 177 20.43 11.30 6.12
C GLY A 177 20.84 10.36 4.96
N ARG A 178 20.00 9.40 4.56
CA ARG A 178 20.26 8.51 3.41
C ARG A 178 19.64 8.98 2.10
N THR A 179 18.48 9.66 2.14
CA THR A 179 17.66 9.89 0.95
C THR A 179 17.77 11.28 0.32
N PHE A 180 18.50 12.22 0.91
CA PHE A 180 18.80 13.50 0.26
C PHE A 180 20.30 13.79 0.35
N ARG A 181 21.09 13.15 -0.53
CA ARG A 181 22.30 13.84 -0.99
C ARG A 181 21.81 15.02 -1.84
N PRO A 182 22.20 16.27 -1.55
CA PRO A 182 21.92 17.35 -2.48
C PRO A 182 22.57 16.92 -3.79
N ASP A 183 21.76 16.87 -4.84
CA ASP A 183 22.23 16.70 -6.20
C ASP A 183 23.30 17.78 -6.41
N ARG A 184 24.58 17.37 -6.37
CA ARG A 184 25.68 18.21 -6.84
C ARG A 184 25.43 18.31 -8.33
N ARG A 185 24.67 19.33 -8.72
CA ARG A 185 24.62 19.79 -10.11
C ARG A 185 26.05 19.92 -10.55
N VAL A 186 26.48 18.99 -11.40
CA VAL A 186 27.64 19.16 -12.25
C VAL A 186 27.33 20.39 -13.09
N SER A 187 27.85 21.53 -12.65
CA SER A 187 28.02 22.67 -13.54
C SER A 187 29.32 22.43 -14.30
N ARG A 188 29.21 22.67 -15.60
CA ARG A 188 30.15 22.38 -16.70
C ARG A 188 31.61 22.70 -16.40
#